data_AF-A0A1R0X959-F1
#
_entry.id   AF-A0A1R0X959-F1
#
_cell.length_a   1.000
_cell.length_b   1.000
_cell.length_c   1.000
_cell.angle_alpha   90.00
_cell.angle_beta   90.00
_cell.angle_gamma   90.00
#
_symmetry.space_group_name_H-M   'P 1'
#
loop_
_entity.id
_entity.type
_entity.pdbx_description
1 polymer ?
#
loop_
_entity_poly.entity_id
_entity_poly.type
_entity_poly.pdbx_seq_one_letter_code
_entity_poly.pdbx_strand_id
1 'polypeptide(L)' 'MNLNNITPGLRVRINTGHWINRTGTVLAIGTKTVLLDIGEPLLISMLPAHLEKAPEDPLPPGWEEFEI' A
#
# COMPACT_ATOMS: atom_id res chain seq x y z
N MET A 1 -8.09 -6.43 -1.83
CA MET A 1 -7.33 -6.77 -3.06
C MET A 1 -6.99 -8.26 -3.11
N ASN A 2 -6.50 -8.78 -4.26
CA ASN A 2 -5.98 -10.15 -4.40
C ASN A 2 -4.44 -10.12 -4.35
N LEU A 3 -3.80 -11.16 -3.79
CA LEU A 3 -2.34 -11.29 -3.64
C LEU A 3 -1.61 -11.13 -4.99
N ASN A 4 -2.18 -11.62 -6.09
CA ASN A 4 -1.58 -11.55 -7.43
C ASN A 4 -1.43 -10.11 -7.96
N ASN A 5 -2.15 -9.14 -7.37
CA ASN A 5 -2.10 -7.74 -7.77
C ASN A 5 -1.21 -6.90 -6.84
N ILE A 6 -0.46 -7.56 -5.96
CA ILE A 6 0.39 -6.94 -4.96
C ILE A 6 1.84 -7.20 -5.34
N THR A 7 2.65 -6.14 -5.30
CA THR A 7 4.10 -6.19 -5.54
C THR A 7 4.82 -5.44 -4.42
N PRO A 8 6.06 -5.81 -4.06
CA PRO A 8 6.89 -4.98 -3.19
C PRO A 8 6.99 -3.55 -3.71
N GLY A 9 6.98 -2.57 -2.82
CA GLY A 9 6.95 -1.14 -3.13
C GLY A 9 5.55 -0.57 -3.41
N LEU A 10 4.52 -1.41 -3.60
CA LEU A 10 3.16 -0.94 -3.81
C LEU A 10 2.66 -0.19 -2.57
N ARG A 11 2.11 1.02 -2.77
CA ARG A 11 1.38 1.73 -1.71
C ARG A 11 -0.04 1.21 -1.59
N VAL A 12 -0.42 0.86 -0.37
CA VAL A 12 -1.73 0.31 -0.05
C VAL A 12 -2.36 1.06 1.12
N ARG A 13 -3.69 1.17 1.11
CA ARG A 13 -4.50 1.66 2.23
C ARG A 13 -5.13 0.47 2.94
N ILE A 14 -5.12 0.49 4.26
CA ILE A 14 -5.78 -0.49 5.11
C ILE A 14 -7.25 -0.06 5.28
N ASN A 15 -8.19 -0.95 4.98
CA ASN A 15 -9.63 -0.63 5.00
C ASN A 15 -10.40 -1.23 6.19
N THR A 16 -9.72 -1.88 7.13
CA THR A 16 -10.37 -2.53 8.29
C THR A 16 -9.45 -2.62 9.51
N GLY A 17 -10.03 -2.92 10.67
CA GLY A 17 -9.32 -3.17 11.92
C GLY A 17 -8.74 -1.91 12.58
N HIS A 18 -7.81 -2.12 13.52
CA HIS A 18 -7.19 -1.03 14.32
C HIS A 18 -6.44 -0.01 13.45
N TRP A 19 -5.86 -0.46 12.33
CA TRP A 19 -5.04 0.35 11.43
C TRP A 19 -5.83 0.92 10.25
N ILE A 20 -7.16 0.95 10.32
CA ILE A 20 -8.02 1.47 9.26
C ILE A 20 -7.61 2.89 8.85
N ASN A 21 -7.68 3.18 7.55
CA ASN A 21 -7.28 4.44 6.91
C ASN A 21 -5.79 4.77 6.97
N ARG A 22 -4.94 3.91 7.54
CA ARG A 22 -3.49 4.06 7.40
C ARG A 22 -3.05 3.58 6.02
N THR A 23 -2.02 4.25 5.52
CA THR A 23 -1.34 3.90 4.27
C THR A 23 -0.01 3.26 4.62
N GLY A 24 0.36 2.21 3.90
CA GLY A 24 1.66 1.58 4.04
C GLY A 24 2.25 1.15 2.71
N THR A 25 3.52 0.78 2.74
CA THR A 25 4.26 0.25 1.61
C THR A 25 4.44 -1.25 1.80
N VAL A 26 4.19 -2.01 0.74
CA VAL A 26 4.42 -3.46 0.75
C VAL A 26 5.92 -3.75 0.78
N LEU A 27 6.38 -4.40 1.84
CA LEU A 27 7.78 -4.83 1.97
C LEU A 27 7.99 -6.24 1.42
N ALA A 28 7.08 -7.16 1.75
CA ALA A 28 7.20 -8.56 1.38
C ALA A 28 5.81 -9.21 1.22
N ILE A 29 5.76 -10.23 0.38
CA ILE A 29 4.56 -11.01 0.10
C ILE A 29 4.79 -12.42 0.63
N GLY A 30 4.04 -12.80 1.65
CA GLY A 30 3.98 -14.18 2.14
C GLY A 30 2.94 -15.00 1.37
N THR A 31 2.76 -16.26 1.76
CA THR A 31 1.83 -17.18 1.09
C THR A 31 0.36 -16.74 1.21
N LYS A 32 0.00 -16.04 2.30
CA LYS A 32 -1.38 -15.60 2.58
C LYS A 32 -1.49 -14.14 3.00
N THR A 33 -0.40 -13.57 3.50
CA THR A 33 -0.37 -12.23 4.07
C THR A 33 0.70 -11.39 3.39
N VAL A 34 0.60 -10.10 3.59
CA VAL A 34 1.53 -9.10 3.09
C VAL A 34 2.11 -8.36 4.29
N LEU A 35 3.43 -8.19 4.29
CA LEU A 35 4.12 -7.40 5.30
C LEU A 35 4.19 -5.95 4.84
N LEU A 36 3.73 -5.04 5.69
CA LEU A 36 3.60 -3.61 5.42
C LEU A 36 4.48 -2.81 6.37
N ASP A 37 5.09 -1.77 5.83
CA ASP A 37 5.63 -0.63 6.58
C ASP A 37 4.60 0.50 6.55
N ILE A 38 4.18 0.99 7.72
CA ILE A 38 3.23 2.11 7.84
C ILE A 38 3.89 3.39 8.38
N GLY A 39 5.22 3.44 8.46
CA GLY A 39 5.96 4.59 9.01
C GLY A 39 5.91 4.69 10.54
N GLU A 40 5.49 3.63 11.22
CA GLU A 40 5.51 3.48 12.67
C GLU A 40 6.62 2.49 13.08
N PRO A 41 7.07 2.46 14.35
CA PRO A 41 8.14 1.55 14.80
C PRO A 41 7.70 0.08 14.92
N LEU A 42 6.84 -0.39 14.00
CA LEU A 42 6.40 -1.77 13.88
C LEU A 42 5.99 -2.07 12.44
N LEU A 43 6.17 -3.33 12.03
CA LEU A 43 5.70 -3.86 10.76
C LEU A 43 4.38 -4.60 10.95
N ILE A 44 3.49 -4.50 9.96
CA ILE A 44 2.15 -5.08 10.04
C ILE A 44 2.00 -6.19 9.00
N SER A 45 1.58 -7.37 9.44
CA SER A 45 1.16 -8.46 8.55
C SER A 45 -0.35 -8.38 8.34
N MET A 46 -0.79 -8.29 7.08
CA MET A 46 -2.21 -8.11 6.73
C MET A 46 -2.65 -9.09 5.64
N LEU A 47 -3.93 -9.49 5.67
CA LEU A 47 -4.54 -10.18 4.54
C LEU A 47 -4.73 -9.21 3.36
N PRO A 48 -4.46 -9.63 2.10
CA PRO A 48 -4.72 -8.82 0.91
C PRO A 48 -6.16 -8.31 0.80
N ALA A 49 -7.13 -9.08 1.31
CA ALA A 49 -8.54 -8.72 1.32
C ALA A 49 -8.83 -7.41 2.09
N HIS A 50 -7.96 -7.05 3.04
CA HIS A 50 -8.06 -5.87 3.90
C HIS A 50 -7.30 -4.65 3.34
N LEU A 51 -6.79 -4.78 2.11
CA LEU A 51 -5.97 -3.77 1.45
C LEU A 51 -6.66 -3.28 0.18
N GLU A 52 -6.51 -1.99 -0.04
CA GLU A 52 -6.86 -1.26 -1.24
C GLU A 52 -5.62 -0.55 -1.78
N LYS A 53 -5.59 -0.20 -3.08
CA LYS A 53 -4.49 0.61 -3.62
C LYS A 53 -4.63 1.97 -2.97
N ALA A 54 -3.52 2.47 -2.44
CA ALA A 54 -3.49 3.87 -2.07
C ALA A 54 -3.61 4.70 -3.36
N PRO A 55 -4.27 5.87 -3.32
CA PRO A 55 -4.14 6.84 -4.40
C PRO A 55 -2.65 7.13 -4.63
N GLU A 56 -2.26 7.31 -5.89
CA GLU A 56 -0.92 7.76 -6.22
C GLU A 56 -0.69 9.12 -5.57
N ASP A 57 0.53 9.34 -5.05
CA ASP A 57 0.88 10.64 -4.53
C ASP A 57 0.74 11.66 -5.67
N PRO A 58 0.06 12.80 -5.44
CA PRO A 58 -0.08 13.81 -6.46
C PRO A 58 1.32 14.24 -6.89
N LEU A 59 1.51 14.36 -8.20
CA LEU A 59 2.76 14.87 -8.74
C LEU A 59 3.04 16.26 -8.14
N PRO A 60 4.31 16.55 -7.79
CA PRO A 60 4.65 17.89 -7.35
C PRO A 60 4.23 18.94 -8.40
N PRO A 61 3.80 20.14 -7.98
CA PRO A 61 3.46 21.20 -8.92
C PRO A 61 4.58 21.42 -9.96
N GLY A 62 4.24 21.45 -11.25
CA GLY A 62 5.21 21.60 -12.34
C GLY A 62 5.79 20.30 -12.90
N TRP A 63 5.40 19.14 -12.37
CA TRP A 63 5.68 17.80 -12.93
C TRP A 63 4.48 17.23 -13.70
N GLU A 64 3.53 18.07 -14.10
CA GLU A 64 2.41 17.63 -14.93
C GLU A 64 2.95 17.08 -16.25
N GLU A 65 2.47 15.89 -16.64
CA GLU A 65 2.81 15.28 -17.92
C GLU A 65 2.29 16.20 -19.04
N PHE A 66 3.18 16.61 -19.93
CA PHE A 66 2.80 17.27 -21.18
C PHE A 66 2.81 16.23 -22.30
N GLU A 67 1.75 16.19 -23.11
CA GLU A 67 1.74 15.39 -24.34
C GLU A 67 2.81 15.91 -25.30
N ILE A 68 3.69 15.01 -25.75
CA ILE A 68 4.72 15.28 -26.78
C ILE A 68 4.24 14.72 -28.11
#